data_AF-A0A1V5D9R9-F1
#
_entry.id   AF-A0A1V5D9R9-F1
#
_cell.length_a   1.000
_cell.length_b   1.000
_cell.length_c   1.000
_cell.angle_alpha   90.00
_cell.angle_beta   90.00
_cell.angle_gamma   90.00
#
_symmetry.space_group_name_H-M   'P 1'
#
loop_
_entity.id
_entity.type
_entity.pdbx_description
1 polymer ?
#
loop_
_entity_poly.entity_id
_entity_poly.type
_entity_poly.pdbx_seq_one_letter_code
_entity_poly.pdbx_strand_id
1 'polypeptide(L)'
;MRKAAIWALVLASLVLTSCAGLGIPDEAQTAFDTGRGLFNRGEYRAAVEYFESAISVEPDFVEAYVYLGRSYLNVREYSKALPALRTAYNLSPDTVKKEVFNLLIDALLGAATTELKKGNISGSIDRLRETLSLSPDSKQAKDELSRALTALGKDFLSKGDVDDAINAYGEALALSPDNAGACLGLARAFLDDGDVAKALATVQKTFKIDPNSKEALEMLRDVLVK
;
A
#
# COMPACT_ATOMS: atom_id res chain seq x y z
N MET A 1 52.12 -58.74 18.57
CA MET A 1 52.82 -57.92 19.59
C MET A 1 53.76 -56.94 18.89
N ARG A 2 53.46 -55.64 19.05
CA ARG A 2 54.32 -54.43 18.98
C ARG A 2 55.69 -54.50 18.28
N LYS A 3 55.92 -53.57 17.34
CA LYS A 3 56.86 -52.42 17.41
C LYS A 3 56.74 -51.65 16.07
N ALA A 4 56.07 -50.50 16.00
CA ALA A 4 56.51 -49.16 16.41
C ALA A 4 57.53 -48.51 15.45
N ALA A 5 57.12 -47.33 14.93
CA ALA A 5 57.90 -46.24 14.34
C ALA A 5 58.42 -46.43 12.91
N ILE A 6 57.94 -45.59 11.97
CA ILE A 6 58.69 -44.46 11.37
C ILE A 6 57.68 -43.48 10.75
N TRP A 7 57.57 -42.34 11.44
CA TRP A 7 57.39 -40.95 11.01
C TRP A 7 56.95 -40.56 9.59
N ALA A 8 56.13 -39.50 9.60
CA ALA A 8 56.05 -38.38 8.64
C ALA A 8 55.15 -38.55 7.41
N LEU A 9 53.96 -37.94 7.49
CA LEU A 9 53.55 -36.79 6.65
C LEU A 9 52.06 -36.51 6.97
N VAL A 10 51.82 -35.60 7.92
CA VAL A 10 51.31 -34.25 7.66
C VAL A 10 49.84 -34.27 7.19
N LEU A 11 48.98 -33.92 8.15
CA LEU A 11 47.79 -33.09 7.99
C LEU A 11 47.39 -32.75 6.54
N ALA A 12 46.41 -33.49 6.02
CA ALA A 12 45.46 -32.93 5.08
C ALA A 12 44.16 -32.65 5.85
N SER A 13 44.22 -31.69 6.77
CA SER A 13 43.05 -30.88 7.07
C SER A 13 42.63 -30.28 5.73
N LEU A 14 41.52 -30.75 5.18
CA LEU A 14 40.80 -30.01 4.16
C LEU A 14 40.36 -28.71 4.84
N VAL A 15 41.25 -27.73 4.80
CA VAL A 15 40.88 -26.34 4.94
C VAL A 15 39.90 -26.12 3.81
N LEU A 16 38.62 -26.00 4.14
CA LEU A 16 37.68 -25.23 3.32
C LEU A 16 38.26 -23.82 3.30
N THR A 17 39.22 -23.61 2.40
CA THR A 17 39.74 -22.30 2.07
C THR A 17 38.56 -21.57 1.47
N SER A 18 37.90 -20.81 2.33
CA SER A 18 37.35 -19.50 2.04
C SER A 18 37.93 -18.98 0.71
N CYS A 19 37.10 -18.94 -0.32
CA CYS A 19 37.35 -18.11 -1.49
C CYS A 19 37.19 -16.63 -1.07
N ALA A 20 37.95 -16.18 -0.09
CA ALA A 20 38.20 -14.78 0.16
C ALA A 20 39.39 -14.38 -0.71
N GLY A 21 39.14 -13.65 -1.80
CA GLY A 21 40.19 -12.89 -2.48
C GLY A 21 40.50 -13.25 -3.93
N LEU A 22 39.49 -13.47 -4.78
CA LEU A 22 39.63 -13.17 -6.22
C LEU A 22 38.81 -11.91 -6.49
N GLY A 23 39.46 -10.85 -6.97
CA GLY A 23 38.87 -9.54 -7.26
C GLY A 23 37.92 -9.52 -8.47
N ILE A 24 37.04 -10.53 -8.58
CA ILE A 24 35.90 -10.51 -9.48
C ILE A 24 34.79 -9.80 -8.72
N PRO A 25 34.29 -8.64 -9.20
CA PRO A 25 33.12 -8.02 -8.63
C PRO A 25 32.00 -9.05 -8.52
N ASP A 26 31.38 -9.15 -7.36
CA ASP A 26 30.16 -9.95 -7.23
C ASP A 26 29.14 -9.47 -8.26
N GLU A 27 28.63 -10.38 -9.08
CA GLU A 27 27.77 -10.07 -10.22
C GLU A 27 26.49 -9.36 -9.73
N ALA A 28 25.96 -9.77 -8.57
CA ALA A 28 24.83 -9.13 -7.92
C ALA A 28 25.16 -7.69 -7.51
N GLN A 29 26.31 -7.48 -6.85
CA GLN A 29 26.78 -6.15 -6.43
C GLN A 29 27.04 -5.22 -7.62
N THR A 30 27.58 -5.75 -8.72
CA THR A 30 27.85 -4.97 -9.94
C THR A 30 26.57 -4.52 -10.62
N ALA A 31 25.59 -5.42 -10.73
CA ALA A 31 24.26 -5.09 -11.21
C ALA A 31 23.62 -4.03 -10.31
N PHE A 32 23.66 -4.23 -8.98
CA PHE A 32 23.14 -3.26 -8.02
C PHE A 32 23.81 -1.88 -8.13
N ASP A 33 25.13 -1.80 -8.24
CA ASP A 33 25.85 -0.53 -8.36
C ASP A 33 25.50 0.22 -9.65
N THR A 34 25.30 -0.51 -10.74
CA THR A 34 24.83 0.05 -12.01
C THR A 34 23.40 0.57 -11.89
N GLY A 35 22.50 -0.21 -11.31
CA GLY A 35 21.13 0.17 -11.02
C GLY A 35 21.06 1.41 -10.11
N ARG A 36 21.89 1.46 -9.07
CA ARG A 36 21.99 2.61 -8.16
C ARG A 36 22.51 3.86 -8.87
N GLY A 37 23.46 3.71 -9.78
CA GLY A 37 23.93 4.80 -10.64
C GLY A 37 22.81 5.38 -11.51
N LEU A 38 22.00 4.52 -12.13
CA LEU A 38 20.81 4.93 -12.91
C LEU A 38 19.75 5.58 -12.03
N PHE A 39 19.48 5.00 -10.85
CA PHE A 39 18.53 5.54 -9.87
C PHE A 39 18.91 6.97 -9.46
N ASN A 40 20.18 7.21 -9.16
CA ASN A 40 20.68 8.54 -8.76
C ASN A 40 20.60 9.58 -9.89
N ARG A 41 20.54 9.13 -11.16
CA ARG A 41 20.28 9.98 -12.33
C ARG A 41 18.79 10.18 -12.63
N GLY A 42 17.90 9.57 -11.84
CA GLY A 42 16.46 9.60 -12.05
C GLY A 42 15.97 8.65 -13.14
N GLU A 43 16.83 7.77 -13.65
CA GLU A 43 16.52 6.77 -14.69
C GLU A 43 15.88 5.53 -14.07
N TYR A 44 14.80 5.72 -13.30
CA TYR A 44 14.20 4.68 -12.46
C TYR A 44 13.76 3.44 -13.24
N ARG A 45 13.20 3.62 -14.44
CA ARG A 45 12.74 2.49 -15.27
C ARG A 45 13.90 1.62 -15.74
N ALA A 46 15.03 2.22 -16.10
CA ALA A 46 16.23 1.48 -16.46
C ALA A 46 16.87 0.82 -15.22
N ALA A 47 16.84 1.49 -14.07
CA ALA A 47 17.37 0.95 -12.82
C ALA A 47 16.67 -0.36 -12.37
N VAL A 48 15.36 -0.49 -12.64
CA VAL A 48 14.59 -1.72 -12.34
C VAL A 48 15.26 -2.97 -12.89
N GLU A 49 15.68 -2.95 -14.16
CA GLU A 49 16.27 -4.13 -14.83
C GLU A 49 17.53 -4.62 -14.10
N TYR A 50 18.35 -3.68 -13.62
CA TYR A 50 19.57 -3.99 -12.90
C TYR A 50 19.31 -4.47 -11.47
N PHE A 51 18.30 -3.93 -10.78
CA PHE A 51 17.92 -4.44 -9.46
C PHE A 51 17.27 -5.82 -9.56
N GLU A 52 16.47 -6.08 -10.60
CA GLU A 52 15.92 -7.42 -10.90
C GLU A 52 17.03 -8.43 -11.22
N SER A 53 18.05 -8.02 -11.98
CA SER A 53 19.25 -8.82 -12.21
C SER A 53 19.97 -9.14 -10.90
N ALA A 54 20.19 -8.15 -10.03
CA ALA A 54 20.87 -8.35 -8.75
C ALA A 54 20.15 -9.38 -7.87
N ILE A 55 18.82 -9.28 -7.70
CA ILE A 55 18.05 -10.23 -6.88
C ILE A 55 17.90 -11.62 -7.51
N SER A 56 18.12 -11.76 -8.82
CA SER A 56 18.13 -13.06 -9.49
C SER A 56 19.41 -13.85 -9.24
N VAL A 57 20.51 -13.13 -8.99
CA VAL A 57 21.82 -13.71 -8.64
C VAL A 57 21.89 -13.94 -7.13
N GLU A 58 21.48 -12.96 -6.32
CA GLU A 58 21.46 -13.01 -4.85
C GLU A 58 20.04 -12.74 -4.31
N PRO A 59 19.22 -13.79 -4.08
CA PRO A 59 17.82 -13.65 -3.67
C PRO A 59 17.59 -13.06 -2.27
N ASP A 60 18.63 -12.91 -1.45
CA ASP A 60 18.58 -12.28 -0.12
C ASP A 60 19.19 -10.87 -0.09
N PHE A 61 19.50 -10.28 -1.26
CA PHE A 61 20.07 -8.94 -1.37
C PHE A 61 19.06 -7.83 -1.02
N VAL A 62 19.02 -7.46 0.26
CA VAL A 62 18.05 -6.52 0.84
C VAL A 62 18.05 -5.17 0.13
N GLU A 63 19.21 -4.56 -0.08
CA GLU A 63 19.35 -3.25 -0.70
C GLU A 63 18.80 -3.24 -2.12
N ALA A 64 19.02 -4.31 -2.89
CA ALA A 64 18.46 -4.43 -4.24
C ALA A 64 16.92 -4.43 -4.20
N TYR A 65 16.29 -5.13 -3.26
CA TYR A 65 14.83 -5.07 -3.08
C TYR A 65 14.34 -3.68 -2.65
N VAL A 66 15.06 -2.99 -1.75
CA VAL A 66 14.70 -1.62 -1.33
C VAL A 66 14.74 -0.66 -2.51
N TYR A 67 15.82 -0.70 -3.30
CA TYR A 67 15.97 0.17 -4.46
C TYR A 67 15.04 -0.21 -5.61
N LEU A 68 14.70 -1.49 -5.78
CA LEU A 68 13.66 -1.94 -6.71
C LEU A 68 12.30 -1.35 -6.33
N GLY A 69 11.92 -1.45 -5.05
CA GLY A 69 10.70 -0.85 -4.51
C GLY A 69 10.66 0.67 -4.70
N ARG A 70 11.76 1.37 -4.39
CA ARG A 70 11.90 2.81 -4.63
C ARG A 70 11.79 3.18 -6.11
N SER A 71 12.37 2.37 -7.00
CA SER A 71 12.28 2.58 -8.45
C SER A 71 10.85 2.46 -8.92
N TYR A 72 10.14 1.41 -8.48
CA TYR A 72 8.71 1.22 -8.79
C TYR A 72 7.82 2.33 -8.23
N LEU A 73 8.09 2.83 -7.03
CA LEU A 73 7.41 4.01 -6.46
C LEU A 73 7.57 5.24 -7.35
N ASN A 74 8.79 5.53 -7.81
CA ASN A 74 9.08 6.70 -8.64
C ASN A 74 8.40 6.63 -10.02
N VAL A 75 8.26 5.44 -10.60
CA VAL A 75 7.51 5.24 -11.86
C VAL A 75 6.01 5.01 -11.64
N ARG A 76 5.52 5.12 -10.39
CA ARG A 76 4.12 4.92 -9.98
C ARG A 76 3.56 3.53 -10.28
N GLU A 77 4.41 2.53 -10.36
CA GLU A 77 4.04 1.12 -10.49
C GLU A 77 3.88 0.49 -9.09
N TYR A 78 3.00 1.08 -8.27
CA TYR A 78 2.84 0.77 -6.84
C TYR A 78 2.58 -0.72 -6.57
N SER A 79 1.76 -1.38 -7.39
CA SER A 79 1.47 -2.81 -7.26
C SER A 79 2.72 -3.70 -7.40
N LYS A 80 3.73 -3.26 -8.16
CA LYS A 80 5.02 -3.96 -8.27
C LYS A 80 6.00 -3.58 -7.16
N ALA A 81 5.89 -2.37 -6.60
CA ALA A 81 6.68 -1.96 -5.45
C ALA A 81 6.36 -2.82 -4.21
N LEU A 82 5.08 -3.14 -3.97
CA LEU A 82 4.62 -3.88 -2.79
C LEU A 82 5.35 -5.22 -2.55
N PRO A 83 5.43 -6.17 -3.51
CA PRO A 83 6.14 -7.43 -3.29
C PRO A 83 7.63 -7.22 -3.01
N ALA A 84 8.31 -6.33 -3.74
CA ALA A 84 9.73 -6.04 -3.52
C ALA A 84 9.97 -5.49 -2.11
N LEU A 85 9.16 -4.53 -1.68
CA LEU A 85 9.27 -3.91 -0.36
C LEU A 85 8.88 -4.88 0.78
N ARG A 86 7.92 -5.79 0.56
CA ARG A 86 7.58 -6.84 1.54
C ARG A 86 8.75 -7.81 1.72
N THR A 87 9.38 -8.23 0.63
CA THR A 87 10.60 -9.05 0.70
C THR A 87 11.73 -8.32 1.41
N ALA A 88 11.99 -7.05 1.04
CA ALA A 88 12.96 -6.22 1.75
C ALA A 88 12.67 -6.17 3.26
N TYR A 89 11.42 -5.94 3.66
CA TYR A 89 11.04 -5.84 5.07
C TYR A 89 11.32 -7.13 5.85
N ASN A 90 11.01 -8.27 5.24
CA ASN A 90 11.18 -9.59 5.86
C ASN A 90 12.66 -9.98 6.01
N LEU A 91 13.50 -9.58 5.06
CA LEU A 91 14.94 -9.87 5.09
C LEU A 91 15.76 -8.82 5.86
N SER A 92 15.22 -7.62 6.02
CA SER A 92 15.94 -6.49 6.63
C SER A 92 16.27 -6.70 8.11
N PRO A 93 17.45 -6.24 8.58
CA PRO A 93 17.66 -6.00 10.00
C PRO A 93 16.73 -4.88 10.50
N ASP A 94 16.45 -4.85 11.81
CA ASP A 94 15.50 -3.90 12.41
C ASP A 94 15.84 -2.43 12.14
N THR A 95 17.11 -2.12 11.92
CA THR A 95 17.60 -0.78 11.55
C THR A 95 17.06 -0.31 10.20
N VAL A 96 16.88 -1.22 9.24
CA VAL A 96 16.40 -0.92 7.88
C VAL A 96 14.87 -1.05 7.78
N LYS A 97 14.25 -1.90 8.60
CA LYS A 97 12.79 -2.14 8.59
C LYS A 97 11.98 -0.86 8.71
N LYS A 98 12.41 0.13 9.50
CA LYS A 98 11.70 1.42 9.63
C LYS A 98 11.63 2.19 8.30
N GLU A 99 12.71 2.17 7.53
CA GLU A 99 12.74 2.80 6.20
C GLU A 99 11.80 2.07 5.24
N VAL A 100 11.92 0.74 5.17
CA VAL A 100 11.09 -0.09 4.28
C VAL A 100 9.61 0.02 4.64
N PHE A 101 9.29 0.13 5.93
CA PHE A 101 7.94 0.33 6.42
C PHE A 101 7.30 1.62 5.88
N ASN A 102 8.05 2.73 5.85
CA ASN A 102 7.55 3.98 5.27
C ASN A 102 7.31 3.84 3.76
N LEU A 103 8.23 3.18 3.05
CA LEU A 103 8.08 2.91 1.61
C LEU A 103 6.86 2.00 1.33
N LEU A 104 6.58 1.02 2.20
CA LEU A 104 5.41 0.17 2.11
C LEU A 104 4.12 0.98 2.25
N ILE A 105 4.05 1.89 3.22
CA ILE A 105 2.89 2.78 3.40
C ILE A 105 2.69 3.65 2.15
N ASP A 106 3.75 4.24 1.60
CA ASP A 106 3.67 5.03 0.37
C ASP A 106 3.18 4.19 -0.82
N ALA A 107 3.67 2.95 -0.95
CA ALA A 107 3.24 2.03 -1.99
C ALA A 107 1.77 1.60 -1.82
N LEU A 108 1.31 1.35 -0.59
CA LEU A 108 -0.07 0.97 -0.30
C LEU A 108 -1.04 2.12 -0.63
N LEU A 109 -0.72 3.35 -0.22
CA LEU A 109 -1.52 4.54 -0.53
C LEU A 109 -1.56 4.81 -2.04
N GLY A 110 -0.40 4.72 -2.71
CA GLY A 110 -0.32 4.88 -4.16
C GLY A 110 -1.11 3.81 -4.93
N ALA A 111 -1.03 2.56 -4.49
CA ALA A 111 -1.80 1.45 -5.06
C ALA A 111 -3.29 1.66 -4.85
N ALA A 112 -3.72 2.01 -3.63
CA ALA A 112 -5.13 2.24 -3.31
C ALA A 112 -5.75 3.34 -4.17
N THR A 113 -5.11 4.50 -4.23
CA THR A 113 -5.60 5.64 -5.04
C THR A 113 -5.64 5.30 -6.53
N THR A 114 -4.72 4.48 -7.02
CA THR A 114 -4.69 4.01 -8.41
C THR A 114 -5.81 3.00 -8.69
N GLU A 115 -6.04 2.06 -7.77
CA GLU A 115 -7.11 1.07 -7.86
C GLU A 115 -8.49 1.73 -7.83
N LEU A 116 -8.70 2.70 -6.93
CA LEU A 116 -9.95 3.47 -6.86
C LEU A 116 -10.22 4.22 -8.17
N LYS A 117 -9.20 4.87 -8.76
CA LYS A 117 -9.33 5.56 -10.06
C LYS A 117 -9.68 4.61 -11.20
N LYS A 118 -9.26 3.34 -11.12
CA LYS A 118 -9.59 2.29 -12.10
C LYS A 118 -10.97 1.66 -11.84
N GLY A 119 -11.68 2.08 -10.79
CA GLY A 119 -12.95 1.49 -10.36
C GLY A 119 -12.81 0.21 -9.55
N ASN A 120 -11.58 -0.21 -9.21
CA ASN A 120 -11.34 -1.34 -8.31
C ASN A 120 -11.50 -0.87 -6.84
N ILE A 121 -12.75 -0.65 -6.43
CA ILE A 121 -13.10 -0.14 -5.11
C ILE A 121 -12.65 -1.10 -3.99
N SER A 122 -12.86 -2.40 -4.17
CA SER A 122 -12.48 -3.42 -3.18
C SER A 122 -10.96 -3.47 -2.95
N GLY A 123 -10.17 -3.51 -4.03
CA GLY A 123 -8.70 -3.46 -3.91
C GLY A 123 -8.22 -2.21 -3.17
N SER A 124 -8.81 -1.05 -3.49
CA SER A 124 -8.49 0.19 -2.77
C SER A 124 -8.78 0.10 -1.27
N ILE A 125 -9.94 -0.44 -0.89
CA ILE A 125 -10.32 -0.60 0.52
C ILE A 125 -9.35 -1.54 1.23
N ASP A 126 -9.00 -2.68 0.62
CA ASP A 126 -8.07 -3.65 1.21
C ASP A 126 -6.70 -3.01 1.49
N ARG A 127 -6.16 -2.27 0.52
CA ARG A 127 -4.87 -1.57 0.67
C ARG A 127 -4.91 -0.47 1.74
N LEU A 128 -6.03 0.24 1.86
CA LEU A 128 -6.19 1.31 2.84
C LEU A 128 -6.38 0.75 4.26
N ARG A 129 -7.10 -0.37 4.40
CA ARG A 129 -7.20 -1.10 5.67
C ARG A 129 -5.85 -1.66 6.09
N GLU A 130 -5.06 -2.19 5.16
CA GLU A 130 -3.67 -2.57 5.42
C GLU A 130 -2.82 -1.35 5.82
N THR A 131 -3.01 -0.20 5.18
CA THR A 131 -2.30 1.02 5.56
C THR A 131 -2.65 1.44 6.99
N LEU A 132 -3.91 1.37 7.38
CA LEU A 132 -4.37 1.73 8.73
C LEU A 132 -4.00 0.70 9.80
N SER A 133 -3.78 -0.57 9.44
CA SER A 133 -3.23 -1.53 10.40
C SER A 133 -1.75 -1.24 10.71
N LEU A 134 -1.02 -0.69 9.75
CA LEU A 134 0.37 -0.25 9.91
C LEU A 134 0.46 1.14 10.55
N SER A 135 -0.39 2.09 10.15
CA SER A 135 -0.42 3.47 10.63
C SER A 135 -1.85 3.89 11.02
N PRO A 136 -2.32 3.50 12.21
CA PRO A 136 -3.70 3.75 12.66
C PRO A 136 -4.08 5.23 12.74
N ASP A 137 -3.08 6.12 12.90
CA ASP A 137 -3.27 7.56 13.02
C ASP A 137 -3.12 8.31 11.69
N SER A 138 -2.90 7.61 10.58
CA SER A 138 -2.78 8.23 9.26
C SER A 138 -4.08 8.90 8.84
N LYS A 139 -4.15 10.22 8.98
CA LYS A 139 -5.28 11.04 8.50
C LYS A 139 -5.53 10.81 7.00
N GLN A 140 -4.46 10.77 6.21
CA GLN A 140 -4.56 10.55 4.77
C GLN A 140 -5.23 9.20 4.47
N ALA A 141 -4.82 8.11 5.13
CA ALA A 141 -5.41 6.80 4.90
C ALA A 141 -6.89 6.74 5.35
N LYS A 142 -7.26 7.42 6.45
CA LYS A 142 -8.67 7.55 6.88
C LYS A 142 -9.51 8.30 5.84
N ASP A 143 -9.01 9.42 5.33
CA ASP A 143 -9.71 10.23 4.34
C ASP A 143 -9.86 9.49 2.99
N GLU A 144 -8.81 8.79 2.54
CA GLU A 144 -8.85 7.94 1.35
C GLU A 144 -9.81 6.76 1.52
N LEU A 145 -9.83 6.11 2.69
CA LEU A 145 -10.74 5.00 2.98
C LEU A 145 -12.19 5.48 3.03
N SER A 146 -12.43 6.64 3.65
CA SER A 146 -13.74 7.30 3.64
C SER A 146 -14.23 7.54 2.21
N ARG A 147 -13.35 8.02 1.31
CA ARG A 147 -13.70 8.18 -0.11
C ARG A 147 -13.96 6.86 -0.83
N ALA A 148 -13.16 5.83 -0.59
CA ALA A 148 -13.37 4.52 -1.19
C ALA A 148 -14.69 3.88 -0.72
N LEU A 149 -15.02 4.00 0.56
CA LEU A 149 -16.30 3.54 1.13
C LEU A 149 -17.50 4.35 0.61
N THR A 150 -17.33 5.65 0.36
CA THR A 150 -18.36 6.48 -0.29
C THR A 150 -18.63 5.99 -1.72
N ALA A 151 -17.58 5.61 -2.46
CA ALA A 151 -17.73 5.02 -3.79
C ALA A 151 -18.42 3.65 -3.72
N LEU A 152 -18.08 2.82 -2.72
CA LEU A 152 -18.75 1.54 -2.46
C LEU A 152 -20.24 1.71 -2.16
N GLY A 153 -20.60 2.64 -1.26
CA GLY A 153 -22.00 2.92 -0.94
C GLY A 153 -22.80 3.40 -2.16
N LYS A 154 -22.16 4.15 -3.07
CA LYS A 154 -22.79 4.57 -4.32
C LYS A 154 -23.05 3.38 -5.26
N ASP A 155 -22.10 2.45 -5.33
CA ASP A 155 -22.24 1.22 -6.11
C ASP A 155 -23.39 0.36 -5.57
N PHE A 156 -23.49 0.17 -4.26
CA PHE A 156 -24.60 -0.52 -3.61
C PHE A 156 -25.95 0.16 -3.89
N LEU A 157 -26.07 1.49 -3.72
CA LEU A 157 -27.31 2.20 -4.05
C LEU A 157 -27.71 2.01 -5.51
N SER A 158 -26.76 2.03 -6.44
CA SER A 158 -27.06 1.83 -7.86
C SER A 158 -27.62 0.44 -8.19
N LYS A 159 -27.36 -0.55 -7.33
CA LYS A 159 -27.86 -1.91 -7.41
C LYS A 159 -29.16 -2.13 -6.62
N GLY A 160 -29.56 -1.14 -5.81
CA GLY A 160 -30.70 -1.25 -4.90
C GLY A 160 -30.38 -1.91 -3.56
N ASP A 161 -29.09 -2.15 -3.27
CA ASP A 161 -28.63 -2.75 -2.01
C ASP A 161 -28.56 -1.66 -0.92
N VAL A 162 -29.72 -1.17 -0.48
CA VAL A 162 -29.86 0.01 0.38
C VAL A 162 -29.18 -0.17 1.74
N ASP A 163 -29.35 -1.34 2.38
CA ASP A 163 -28.73 -1.63 3.68
C ASP A 163 -27.19 -1.58 3.62
N ASP A 164 -26.61 -2.19 2.57
CA ASP A 164 -25.16 -2.19 2.37
C ASP A 164 -24.62 -0.79 2.07
N ALA A 165 -25.40 0.04 1.35
CA ALA A 165 -25.06 1.43 1.16
C ALA A 165 -25.05 2.23 2.46
N ILE A 166 -26.07 2.07 3.31
CA ILE A 166 -26.14 2.71 4.63
C ILE A 166 -24.91 2.35 5.46
N ASN A 167 -24.54 1.06 5.48
CA ASN A 167 -23.36 0.57 6.20
C ASN A 167 -22.06 1.20 5.66
N ALA A 168 -21.86 1.19 4.33
CA ALA A 168 -20.67 1.75 3.71
C ALA A 168 -20.51 3.26 3.97
N TYR A 169 -21.59 4.04 3.82
CA TYR A 169 -21.55 5.46 4.14
C TYR A 169 -21.36 5.73 5.64
N GLY A 170 -21.96 4.91 6.50
CA GLY A 170 -21.76 4.97 7.95
C GLY A 170 -20.30 4.77 8.33
N GLU A 171 -19.64 3.75 7.79
CA GLU A 171 -18.20 3.51 7.99
C GLU A 171 -17.36 4.69 7.46
N ALA A 172 -17.71 5.23 6.29
CA ALA A 172 -17.03 6.40 5.73
C ALA A 172 -17.09 7.62 6.66
N LEU A 173 -18.24 7.88 7.28
CA LEU A 173 -18.43 9.00 8.21
C LEU A 173 -17.84 8.76 9.60
N ALA A 174 -17.67 7.50 10.00
CA ALA A 174 -16.93 7.15 11.22
C ALA A 174 -15.42 7.48 11.07
N LEU A 175 -14.88 7.36 9.85
CA LEU A 175 -13.49 7.67 9.53
C LEU A 175 -13.26 9.17 9.31
N SER A 176 -14.13 9.82 8.53
CA SER A 176 -14.07 11.25 8.20
C SER A 176 -15.47 11.86 8.32
N PRO A 177 -15.84 12.41 9.51
CA PRO A 177 -17.17 12.96 9.76
C PRO A 177 -17.57 14.16 8.88
N ASP A 178 -16.59 14.79 8.22
CA ASP A 178 -16.74 15.94 7.32
C ASP A 178 -16.83 15.55 5.83
N ASN A 179 -16.92 14.24 5.51
CA ASN A 179 -17.12 13.80 4.13
C ASN A 179 -18.55 14.11 3.66
N ALA A 180 -18.73 15.27 3.02
CA ALA A 180 -20.02 15.73 2.51
C ALA A 180 -20.67 14.76 1.51
N GLY A 181 -19.86 14.10 0.67
CA GLY A 181 -20.34 13.10 -0.29
C GLY A 181 -20.93 11.87 0.40
N ALA A 182 -20.30 11.38 1.48
CA ALA A 182 -20.85 10.29 2.29
C ALA A 182 -22.12 10.72 3.04
N CYS A 183 -22.18 11.94 3.58
CA CYS A 183 -23.38 12.47 4.22
C CYS A 183 -24.58 12.52 3.24
N LEU A 184 -24.37 13.04 2.03
CA LEU A 184 -25.41 13.09 1.00
C LEU A 184 -25.83 11.69 0.54
N GLY A 185 -24.86 10.79 0.33
CA GLY A 185 -25.12 9.39 -0.01
C GLY A 185 -25.95 8.67 1.05
N LEU A 186 -25.60 8.84 2.33
CA LEU A 186 -26.33 8.26 3.45
C LEU A 186 -27.75 8.82 3.56
N ALA A 187 -27.93 10.12 3.38
CA ALA A 187 -29.25 10.74 3.37
C ALA A 187 -30.13 10.20 2.23
N ARG A 188 -29.57 9.99 1.02
CA ARG A 188 -30.28 9.34 -0.08
C ARG A 188 -30.64 7.90 0.28
N ALA A 189 -29.71 7.15 0.86
CA ALA A 189 -29.96 5.76 1.26
C ALA A 189 -31.11 5.66 2.28
N PHE A 190 -31.16 6.55 3.28
CA PHE A 190 -32.28 6.60 4.22
C PHE A 190 -33.61 6.99 3.56
N LEU A 191 -33.61 7.85 2.53
CA LEU A 191 -34.82 8.16 1.78
C LEU A 191 -35.35 6.98 0.96
N ASP A 192 -34.44 6.15 0.45
CA ASP A 192 -34.77 4.95 -0.32
C ASP A 192 -35.25 3.82 0.59
N ASP A 193 -34.71 3.75 1.83
CA ASP A 193 -35.18 2.89 2.92
C ASP A 193 -36.55 3.34 3.50
N GLY A 194 -36.95 4.60 3.26
CA GLY A 194 -38.17 5.20 3.78
C GLY A 194 -38.04 5.80 5.19
N ASP A 195 -36.84 5.80 5.77
CA ASP A 195 -36.53 6.48 7.04
C ASP A 195 -36.30 7.98 6.82
N VAL A 196 -37.39 8.70 6.54
CA VAL A 196 -37.40 10.15 6.29
C VAL A 196 -36.80 10.94 7.47
N ALA A 197 -36.99 10.46 8.70
CA ALA A 197 -36.46 11.11 9.89
C ALA A 197 -34.92 11.09 9.93
N LYS A 198 -34.30 9.93 9.68
CA LYS A 198 -32.84 9.83 9.58
C LYS A 198 -32.29 10.56 8.36
N ALA A 199 -33.00 10.55 7.24
CA ALA A 199 -32.61 11.32 6.06
C ALA A 199 -32.55 12.82 6.38
N LEU A 200 -33.60 13.39 6.98
CA LEU A 200 -33.65 14.80 7.37
C LEU A 200 -32.50 15.18 8.31
N ALA A 201 -32.28 14.38 9.34
CA ALA A 201 -31.21 14.61 10.31
C ALA A 201 -29.82 14.56 9.64
N THR A 202 -29.63 13.70 8.65
CA THR A 202 -28.36 13.55 7.92
C THR A 202 -28.12 14.72 6.98
N VAL A 203 -29.13 15.15 6.21
CA VAL A 203 -29.04 16.34 5.35
C VAL A 203 -28.72 17.61 6.15
N GLN A 204 -29.29 17.76 7.34
CA GLN A 204 -28.99 18.88 8.24
C GLN A 204 -27.52 18.91 8.67
N LYS A 205 -26.86 17.75 8.81
CA LYS A 205 -25.41 17.69 9.08
C LYS A 205 -24.61 18.18 7.89
N THR A 206 -25.02 17.89 6.66
CA THR A 206 -24.34 18.37 5.45
C THR A 206 -24.25 19.89 5.42
N PHE A 207 -25.30 20.63 5.82
CA PHE A 207 -25.26 22.10 5.88
C PHE A 207 -24.28 22.66 6.91
N LYS A 208 -23.87 21.87 7.90
CA LYS A 208 -22.79 22.28 8.83
C LYS A 208 -21.41 22.14 8.18
N ILE A 209 -21.26 21.21 7.24
CA ILE A 209 -20.02 20.93 6.51
C ILE A 209 -19.89 21.90 5.32
N ASP A 210 -20.95 21.99 4.50
CA ASP A 210 -21.07 22.90 3.37
C ASP A 210 -22.43 23.63 3.43
N PRO A 211 -22.46 24.86 3.97
CA PRO A 211 -23.67 25.67 4.04
C PRO A 211 -24.32 26.00 2.70
N ASN A 212 -23.57 25.91 1.59
CA ASN A 212 -24.03 26.30 0.25
C ASN A 212 -24.22 25.09 -0.68
N SER A 213 -24.25 23.88 -0.14
CA SER A 213 -24.43 22.65 -0.94
C SER A 213 -25.79 22.66 -1.65
N LYS A 214 -25.75 22.80 -2.98
CA LYS A 214 -26.95 22.72 -3.83
C LYS A 214 -27.59 21.34 -3.75
N GLU A 215 -26.78 20.29 -3.72
CA GLU A 215 -27.23 18.91 -3.61
C GLU A 215 -27.93 18.64 -2.28
N ALA A 216 -27.44 19.23 -1.17
CA ALA A 216 -28.12 19.15 0.12
C ALA A 216 -29.48 19.88 0.10
N LEU A 217 -29.59 21.02 -0.58
CA LEU A 217 -30.85 21.74 -0.73
C LEU A 217 -31.87 20.95 -1.55
N GLU A 218 -31.44 20.32 -2.64
CA GLU A 218 -32.28 19.42 -3.44
C GLU A 218 -32.75 18.23 -2.59
N MET A 219 -31.84 17.59 -1.87
CA MET A 219 -32.18 16.47 -1.00
C MET A 219 -33.13 16.88 0.13
N LEU A 220 -32.93 18.06 0.73
CA LEU A 220 -33.86 18.57 1.74
C LEU A 220 -35.26 18.75 1.17
N ARG A 221 -35.38 19.26 -0.06
CA ARG A 221 -36.69 19.38 -0.73
C ARG A 221 -37.32 18.01 -0.96
N ASP A 222 -36.55 17.03 -1.43
CA ASP A 222 -37.02 15.65 -1.62
C ASP A 222 -37.53 15.04 -0.31
N VAL A 223 -36.80 15.26 0.80
CA VAL A 223 -37.18 14.79 2.15
C VAL A 223 -38.50 15.41 2.61
N LEU A 224 -38.71 16.71 2.37
CA LEU A 224 -39.86 17.45 2.89
C LEU A 224 -41.16 17.21 2.13
N VAL A 225 -41.11 16.58 0.94
CA VAL A 225 -42.28 16.28 0.12
C VAL A 225 -42.70 14.80 0.17
N LYS A 226 -41.94 13.94 0.86
CA LYS A 226 -42.32 12.57 1.20
C LYS A 226 -43.05 12.51 2.54
#